data_AF-A0A1S4CNF3-F1
#
_entry.id   AF-A0A1S4CNF3-F1
#
_cell.length_a   1.000
_cell.length_b   1.000
_cell.length_c   1.000
_cell.angle_alpha   90.00
_cell.angle_beta   90.00
_cell.angle_gamma   90.00
#
_symmetry.space_group_name_H-M   'P 1'
#
loop_
_entity.id
_entity.type
_entity.pdbx_description
1 polymer ?
#
loop_
_entity_poly.entity_id
_entity_poly.type
_entity_poly.pdbx_seq_one_letter_code
_entity_poly.pdbx_strand_id
1 'polypeptide(L)'
;MLYWPMPNALYVEGYALDRFAEGLWGLQPVHQNRVGLVFDAGIEKELLIRHLQVVDATRASLGLPIVGYTVTDTPLLVEKWVDPTSGQSTGRIQRPDSLLRAVENLQNKFKVNAVAVVARFPDDDTEDLDDYRQGVGVDLLAGVEAVISHLVVKNFQFPCAHAPAVLPPQLNISLCPKSAAEEIGFTFLPCVLAGLSTAPQYLVKGNNFSEDCIVAGDVDSVIVPIDACGGDGVLAFANGKRHKPLIIAVEENQTVLNETPDSLGIEAVKVSNYWEAIGVIAAHKAGIDPNSLRRNRIKNIAPISFVPSNGYATSSAKSLV
;
A
#
# COMPACT_ATOMS: atom_id res chain seq x y z
N MET A 1 3.71 -2.30 -14.16
CA MET A 1 4.26 -3.38 -13.32
C MET A 1 3.85 -4.76 -13.82
N LEU A 2 4.72 -5.76 -13.64
CA LEU A 2 4.38 -7.16 -13.92
C LEU A 2 3.37 -7.64 -12.87
N TYR A 3 2.27 -8.24 -13.33
CA TYR A 3 1.30 -8.89 -12.45
C TYR A 3 1.69 -10.36 -12.25
N TRP A 4 1.77 -10.79 -10.99
CA TRP A 4 1.96 -12.19 -10.61
C TRP A 4 0.78 -12.63 -9.74
N PRO A 5 -0.05 -13.59 -10.19
CA PRO A 5 -1.23 -14.01 -9.43
C PRO A 5 -0.82 -14.73 -8.15
N MET A 6 -1.29 -14.22 -7.01
CA MET A 6 -1.08 -14.82 -5.70
C MET A 6 -2.45 -15.10 -5.04
N PRO A 7 -2.78 -16.37 -4.73
CA PRO A 7 -4.11 -16.73 -4.20
C PRO A 7 -4.36 -16.22 -2.77
N ASN A 8 -3.31 -15.82 -2.06
CA ASN A 8 -3.33 -15.38 -0.67
C ASN A 8 -2.91 -13.91 -0.51
N ALA A 9 -3.07 -13.10 -1.56
CA ALA A 9 -2.82 -11.66 -1.53
C ALA A 9 -4.09 -10.89 -1.86
N LEU A 10 -4.37 -9.84 -1.11
CA LEU A 10 -5.48 -8.92 -1.36
C LEU A 10 -4.93 -7.60 -1.89
N TYR A 11 -5.56 -7.07 -2.94
CA TYR A 11 -5.21 -5.80 -3.55
C TYR A 11 -6.05 -4.68 -2.91
N VAL A 12 -5.45 -3.87 -2.05
CA VAL A 12 -6.14 -2.88 -1.21
C VAL A 12 -5.53 -1.50 -1.44
N GLU A 13 -6.39 -0.49 -1.54
CA GLU A 13 -5.98 0.90 -1.68
C GLU A 13 -5.45 1.46 -0.33
N GLY A 14 -4.50 2.39 -0.38
CA GLY A 14 -3.76 2.88 0.81
C GLY A 14 -4.66 3.45 1.90
N TYR A 15 -5.58 4.36 1.57
CA TYR A 15 -6.53 4.89 2.55
C TYR A 15 -7.45 3.81 3.12
N ALA A 16 -7.94 2.88 2.29
CA ALA A 16 -8.72 1.74 2.80
C ALA A 16 -7.92 0.89 3.80
N LEU A 17 -6.61 0.71 3.56
CA LEU A 17 -5.71 -0.02 4.45
C LEU A 17 -5.53 0.72 5.79
N ASP A 18 -5.42 2.05 5.78
CA ASP A 18 -5.39 2.85 7.00
C ASP A 18 -6.68 2.71 7.82
N ARG A 19 -7.85 2.82 7.16
CA ARG A 19 -9.16 2.63 7.83
C ARG A 19 -9.36 1.21 8.36
N PHE A 20 -8.79 0.22 7.67
CA PHE A 20 -8.75 -1.16 8.12
C PHE A 20 -7.89 -1.30 9.38
N ALA A 21 -6.67 -0.75 9.39
CA ALA A 21 -5.77 -0.77 10.54
C ALA A 21 -6.36 -0.09 11.79
N GLU A 22 -7.11 1.00 11.60
CA GLU A 22 -7.88 1.67 12.67
C GLU A 22 -9.05 0.83 13.23
N GLY A 23 -9.36 -0.33 12.62
CA GLY A 23 -10.49 -1.17 12.98
C GLY A 23 -11.84 -0.53 12.64
N LEU A 24 -11.85 0.36 11.65
CA LEU A 24 -13.05 1.03 11.17
C LEU A 24 -13.61 0.35 9.93
N TRP A 25 -12.77 -0.26 9.11
CA TRP A 25 -13.17 -1.03 7.94
C TRP A 25 -12.74 -2.49 8.07
N GLY A 26 -13.49 -3.39 7.44
CA GLY A 26 -13.13 -4.78 7.20
C GLY A 26 -12.96 -5.05 5.72
N LEU A 27 -12.19 -6.08 5.37
CA LEU A 27 -11.94 -6.50 4.00
C LEU A 27 -12.73 -7.78 3.74
N GLN A 28 -13.64 -7.74 2.76
CA GLN A 28 -14.42 -8.89 2.31
C GLN A 28 -13.79 -9.44 1.03
N PRO A 29 -13.10 -10.59 1.07
CA PRO A 29 -12.64 -11.26 -0.14
C PRO A 29 -13.81 -11.55 -1.08
N VAL A 30 -13.54 -11.47 -2.38
CA VAL A 30 -14.51 -11.73 -3.44
C VAL A 30 -13.90 -12.63 -4.50
N HIS A 31 -14.73 -13.42 -5.17
CA HIS A 31 -14.27 -14.20 -6.31
C HIS A 31 -13.99 -13.30 -7.52
N GLN A 32 -14.84 -12.30 -7.75
CA GLN A 32 -14.76 -11.43 -8.91
C GLN A 32 -15.54 -10.12 -8.67
N ASN A 33 -14.96 -8.99 -9.07
CA ASN A 33 -15.60 -7.67 -9.09
C ASN A 33 -16.24 -7.35 -10.45
N ARG A 34 -17.07 -6.31 -10.48
CA ARG A 34 -17.55 -5.62 -11.69
C ARG A 34 -16.76 -4.33 -11.85
N VAL A 35 -15.72 -4.38 -12.68
CA VAL A 35 -14.75 -3.28 -12.81
C VAL A 35 -15.21 -2.27 -13.86
N GLY A 36 -15.28 -0.99 -13.48
CA GLY A 36 -15.48 0.14 -14.39
C GLY A 36 -14.21 0.97 -14.59
N LEU A 37 -14.15 1.74 -15.67
CA LEU A 37 -13.04 2.67 -15.92
C LEU A 37 -13.51 4.11 -16.06
N VAL A 38 -12.81 5.03 -15.42
CA VAL A 38 -12.89 6.47 -15.71
C VAL A 38 -11.66 6.88 -16.49
N PHE A 39 -11.86 7.45 -17.68
CA PHE A 39 -10.81 8.13 -18.44
C PHE A 39 -10.92 9.64 -18.24
N ASP A 40 -9.79 10.29 -18.02
CA ASP A 40 -9.72 11.75 -18.02
C ASP A 40 -9.93 12.31 -19.45
N ALA A 41 -10.78 13.32 -19.57
CA ALA A 41 -11.01 14.07 -20.81
C ALA A 41 -9.76 14.77 -21.35
N GLY A 42 -8.74 14.97 -20.51
CA GLY A 42 -7.44 15.49 -20.91
C GLY A 42 -6.60 14.51 -21.75
N ILE A 43 -6.94 13.21 -21.78
CA ILE A 43 -6.15 12.20 -22.49
C ILE A 43 -6.29 12.38 -24.01
N GLU A 44 -5.16 12.44 -24.70
CA GLU A 44 -5.09 12.55 -26.14
C GLU A 44 -5.64 11.28 -26.81
N LYS A 45 -6.23 11.44 -27.99
CA LYS A 45 -6.94 10.35 -28.70
C LYS A 45 -6.09 9.09 -28.88
N GLU A 46 -4.83 9.22 -29.29
CA GLU A 46 -3.94 8.08 -29.49
C GLU A 46 -3.63 7.37 -28.16
N LEU A 47 -3.34 8.14 -27.11
CA LEU A 47 -3.05 7.61 -25.79
C LEU A 47 -4.27 6.89 -25.20
N LEU A 48 -5.47 7.45 -25.38
CA LEU A 48 -6.72 6.79 -24.99
C LEU A 48 -6.91 5.46 -25.73
N ILE A 49 -6.65 5.40 -27.04
CA ILE A 49 -6.76 4.16 -27.82
C ILE A 49 -5.81 3.08 -27.26
N ARG A 50 -4.59 3.44 -26.88
CA ARG A 50 -3.64 2.49 -26.27
C ARG A 50 -4.15 1.91 -24.95
N HIS A 51 -4.78 2.73 -24.11
CA HIS A 51 -5.40 2.24 -22.88
C HIS A 51 -6.62 1.35 -23.16
N LEU A 52 -7.46 1.70 -24.15
CA LEU A 52 -8.59 0.86 -24.57
C LEU A 52 -8.11 -0.48 -25.13
N GLN A 53 -7.01 -0.52 -25.88
CA GLN A 53 -6.41 -1.77 -26.35
C GLN A 53 -5.93 -2.65 -25.19
N VAL A 54 -5.41 -2.06 -24.11
CA VAL A 54 -5.07 -2.80 -22.88
C VAL A 54 -6.31 -3.35 -22.19
N VAL A 55 -7.40 -2.58 -22.14
CA VAL A 55 -8.69 -3.06 -21.64
C VAL A 55 -9.17 -4.27 -22.46
N ASP A 56 -9.16 -4.18 -23.79
CA ASP A 56 -9.58 -5.28 -24.65
C ASP A 56 -8.66 -6.50 -24.53
N ALA A 57 -7.34 -6.30 -24.45
CA ALA A 57 -6.37 -7.36 -24.28
C ALA A 57 -6.55 -8.10 -22.94
N THR A 58 -6.74 -7.38 -21.84
CA THR A 58 -6.96 -8.00 -20.53
C THR A 58 -8.29 -8.75 -20.45
N ARG A 59 -9.34 -8.24 -21.09
CA ARG A 59 -10.61 -8.99 -21.25
C ARG A 59 -10.41 -10.27 -22.05
N ALA A 60 -9.74 -10.19 -23.20
CA ALA A 60 -9.59 -11.30 -24.12
C ALA A 60 -8.63 -12.39 -23.61
N SER A 61 -7.53 -12.00 -22.96
CA SER A 61 -6.46 -12.92 -22.56
C SER A 61 -6.52 -13.35 -21.11
N LEU A 62 -7.04 -12.50 -20.20
CA LEU A 62 -7.14 -12.81 -18.77
C LEU A 62 -8.59 -13.03 -18.30
N GLY A 63 -9.59 -12.76 -19.15
CA GLY A 63 -10.99 -12.92 -18.79
C GLY A 63 -11.50 -11.90 -17.77
N LEU A 64 -10.87 -10.71 -17.69
CA LEU A 64 -11.21 -9.74 -16.66
C LEU A 64 -12.63 -9.18 -16.79
N PRO A 65 -13.36 -8.98 -15.68
CA PRO A 65 -14.77 -8.62 -15.62
C PRO A 65 -15.03 -7.11 -15.80
N ILE A 66 -14.54 -6.56 -16.91
CA ILE A 66 -14.67 -5.13 -17.20
C ILE A 66 -16.04 -4.85 -17.83
N VAL A 67 -16.85 -4.02 -17.19
CA VAL A 67 -18.27 -3.83 -17.58
C VAL A 67 -18.54 -2.58 -18.41
N GLY A 68 -17.64 -1.60 -18.38
CA GLY A 68 -17.78 -0.37 -19.15
C GLY A 68 -16.81 0.72 -18.71
N TYR A 69 -16.81 1.82 -19.45
CA TYR A 69 -16.03 3.01 -19.10
C TYR A 69 -16.87 4.29 -19.26
N THR A 70 -16.38 5.37 -18.67
CA THR A 70 -16.87 6.73 -18.90
C THR A 70 -15.68 7.67 -19.05
N VAL A 71 -15.94 8.89 -19.51
CA VAL A 71 -14.95 9.96 -19.61
C VAL A 71 -15.39 11.07 -18.68
N THR A 72 -14.45 11.71 -17.99
CA THR A 72 -14.75 12.92 -17.19
C THR A 72 -15.35 14.01 -18.08
N ASP A 73 -16.18 14.89 -17.52
CA ASP A 73 -16.81 15.97 -18.30
C ASP A 73 -15.83 17.12 -18.59
N THR A 74 -14.73 17.21 -17.85
CA THR A 74 -13.64 18.16 -18.06
C THR A 74 -12.29 17.53 -17.71
N PRO A 75 -11.17 18.03 -18.27
CA PRO A 75 -9.84 17.55 -17.90
C PRO A 75 -9.57 17.67 -16.40
N LEU A 76 -8.92 16.67 -15.79
CA LEU A 76 -8.61 16.69 -14.36
C LEU A 76 -7.50 17.68 -14.00
N LEU A 77 -6.65 18.00 -14.98
CA LEU A 77 -5.51 18.92 -14.85
C LEU A 77 -4.63 18.50 -13.66
N VAL A 78 -3.98 17.35 -13.82
CA VAL A 78 -3.05 16.79 -12.84
C VAL A 78 -1.82 17.69 -12.71
N GLU A 79 -1.43 17.98 -11.47
CA GLU A 79 -0.19 18.63 -11.11
C GLU A 79 0.57 17.74 -10.12
N LYS A 80 1.88 17.57 -10.32
CA LYS A 80 2.77 16.78 -9.46
C LYS A 80 4.02 17.57 -9.12
N TRP A 81 4.57 17.34 -7.93
CA TRP A 81 5.83 17.95 -7.48
C TRP A 81 6.45 17.13 -6.33
N VAL A 82 7.73 17.38 -6.05
CA VAL A 82 8.39 16.91 -4.83
C VAL A 82 8.24 17.98 -3.75
N ASP A 83 7.80 17.59 -2.56
CA ASP A 83 7.78 18.50 -1.42
C ASP A 83 9.24 18.83 -1.02
N PRO A 84 9.64 20.12 -1.01
CA PRO A 84 11.04 20.49 -0.75
C PRO A 84 11.46 20.29 0.70
N THR A 85 10.52 20.07 1.62
CA THR A 85 10.79 19.86 3.04
C THR A 85 10.91 18.38 3.35
N SER A 86 10.00 17.55 2.82
CA SER A 86 9.94 16.12 3.14
C SER A 86 10.58 15.22 2.08
N GLY A 87 10.85 15.74 0.88
CA GLY A 87 11.36 14.95 -0.26
C GLY A 87 10.33 13.98 -0.87
N GLN A 88 9.08 13.98 -0.38
CA GLN A 88 8.03 13.09 -0.87
C GLN A 88 7.44 13.59 -2.19
N SER A 89 7.10 12.69 -3.10
CA SER A 89 6.24 13.00 -4.23
C SER A 89 4.83 13.34 -3.74
N THR A 90 4.24 14.40 -4.26
CA THR A 90 2.87 14.80 -3.95
C THR A 90 2.26 15.52 -5.14
N GLY A 91 0.98 15.89 -5.03
CA GLY A 91 0.38 16.79 -5.99
C GLY A 91 -1.13 16.95 -5.82
N ARG A 92 -1.82 17.31 -6.91
CA ARG A 92 -3.27 17.52 -6.91
C ARG A 92 -3.91 17.34 -8.28
N ILE A 93 -5.23 17.23 -8.27
CA ILE A 93 -6.08 17.42 -9.45
C ILE A 93 -6.90 18.70 -9.27
N GLN A 94 -7.03 19.52 -10.31
CA GLN A 94 -7.80 20.76 -10.20
C GLN A 94 -9.31 20.53 -10.26
N ARG A 95 -9.75 19.41 -10.84
CA ARG A 95 -11.19 19.09 -11.06
C ARG A 95 -11.64 17.80 -10.37
N PRO A 96 -11.52 17.70 -9.03
CA PRO A 96 -11.99 16.51 -8.30
C PRO A 96 -13.50 16.29 -8.46
N ASP A 97 -14.27 17.36 -8.64
CA ASP A 97 -15.71 17.31 -8.89
C ASP A 97 -16.05 16.51 -10.17
N SER A 98 -15.25 16.67 -11.21
CA SER A 98 -15.40 15.99 -12.50
C SER A 98 -15.14 14.50 -12.37
N LEU A 99 -14.11 14.12 -11.61
CA LEU A 99 -13.81 12.72 -11.28
C LEU A 99 -14.97 12.07 -10.51
N LEU A 100 -15.46 12.71 -9.44
CA LEU A 100 -16.55 12.15 -8.63
C LEU A 100 -17.84 11.95 -9.44
N ARG A 101 -18.22 12.92 -10.29
CA ARG A 101 -19.37 12.77 -11.21
C ARG A 101 -19.19 11.60 -12.18
N ALA A 102 -17.98 11.40 -12.71
CA ALA A 102 -17.69 10.29 -13.61
C ALA A 102 -17.83 8.93 -12.90
N VAL A 103 -17.28 8.81 -11.69
CA VAL A 103 -17.41 7.58 -10.88
C VAL A 103 -18.88 7.29 -10.53
N GLU A 104 -19.63 8.31 -10.09
CA GLU A 104 -21.06 8.18 -9.80
C GLU A 104 -21.84 7.71 -11.03
N ASN A 105 -21.53 8.26 -12.21
CA ASN A 105 -22.13 7.82 -13.48
C ASN A 105 -21.87 6.35 -13.78
N LEU A 106 -20.64 5.85 -13.55
CA LEU A 106 -20.32 4.42 -13.72
C LEU A 106 -21.11 3.55 -12.76
N GLN A 107 -21.16 3.93 -11.48
CA GLN A 107 -21.91 3.20 -10.45
C GLN A 107 -23.39 3.13 -10.81
N ASN A 108 -23.98 4.24 -11.26
CA ASN A 108 -25.39 4.31 -11.63
C ASN A 108 -25.71 3.49 -12.89
N LYS A 109 -24.91 3.62 -13.95
CA LYS A 109 -25.17 3.00 -15.26
C LYS A 109 -24.76 1.53 -15.34
N PHE A 110 -23.59 1.17 -14.82
CA PHE A 110 -22.99 -0.15 -15.00
C PHE A 110 -23.01 -1.03 -13.73
N LYS A 111 -23.43 -0.45 -12.59
CA LYS A 111 -23.46 -1.13 -11.29
C LYS A 111 -22.08 -1.69 -10.94
N VAL A 112 -21.05 -0.85 -11.10
CA VAL A 112 -19.67 -1.20 -10.77
C VAL A 112 -19.51 -1.26 -9.26
N ASN A 113 -18.61 -2.13 -8.80
CA ASN A 113 -18.19 -2.23 -7.41
C ASN A 113 -16.65 -2.17 -7.27
N ALA A 114 -15.95 -1.82 -8.34
CA ALA A 114 -14.53 -1.50 -8.34
C ALA A 114 -14.25 -0.56 -9.53
N VAL A 115 -13.34 0.40 -9.37
CA VAL A 115 -13.05 1.39 -10.41
C VAL A 115 -11.56 1.55 -10.66
N ALA A 116 -11.15 1.52 -11.92
CA ALA A 116 -9.86 2.03 -12.35
C ALA A 116 -10.02 3.48 -12.83
N VAL A 117 -9.16 4.38 -12.37
CA VAL A 117 -9.08 5.75 -12.88
C VAL A 117 -7.82 5.88 -13.72
N VAL A 118 -7.96 6.37 -14.94
CA VAL A 118 -6.86 6.69 -15.84
C VAL A 118 -6.86 8.21 -16.03
N ALA A 119 -5.92 8.91 -15.41
CA ALA A 119 -5.82 10.37 -15.49
C ALA A 119 -4.66 10.81 -16.38
N ARG A 120 -4.79 11.94 -17.08
CA ARG A 120 -3.70 12.51 -17.88
C ARG A 120 -2.73 13.24 -16.96
N PHE A 121 -1.53 12.72 -16.83
CA PHE A 121 -0.45 13.33 -16.05
C PHE A 121 0.36 14.27 -16.94
N PRO A 122 1.03 15.31 -16.41
CA PRO A 122 2.02 16.05 -17.20
C PRO A 122 3.18 15.11 -17.54
N ASP A 123 3.67 15.20 -18.78
CA ASP A 123 4.86 14.48 -19.20
C ASP A 123 6.09 15.10 -18.52
N ASP A 124 7.02 14.26 -18.11
CA ASP A 124 8.25 14.70 -17.44
C ASP A 124 9.30 15.20 -18.43
N ASP A 125 10.08 16.19 -18.00
CA ASP A 125 11.32 16.54 -18.65
C ASP A 125 12.39 15.46 -18.37
N THR A 126 13.28 15.20 -19.34
CA THR A 126 14.15 14.00 -19.32
C THR A 126 15.14 13.94 -18.15
N GLU A 127 15.39 15.06 -17.46
CA GLU A 127 16.33 15.12 -16.32
C GLU A 127 15.69 14.66 -14.99
N ASP A 128 14.36 14.75 -14.85
CA ASP A 128 13.66 14.50 -13.57
C ASP A 128 13.39 13.01 -13.29
N LEU A 129 13.53 12.11 -14.27
CA LEU A 129 13.23 10.67 -14.13
C LEU A 129 14.44 9.76 -13.92
N ASP A 130 15.66 10.28 -14.02
CA ASP A 130 16.84 9.42 -14.09
C ASP A 130 17.05 8.63 -12.80
N ASP A 131 16.96 9.27 -11.63
CA ASP A 131 17.18 8.60 -10.34
C ASP A 131 16.11 7.55 -10.04
N TYR A 132 14.83 7.84 -10.30
CA TYR A 132 13.74 6.87 -10.12
C TYR A 132 13.94 5.65 -11.04
N ARG A 133 14.28 5.89 -12.31
CA ARG A 133 14.53 4.82 -13.29
C ARG A 133 15.83 4.06 -13.03
N GLN A 134 16.78 4.63 -12.29
CA GLN A 134 17.92 3.92 -11.71
C GLN A 134 17.57 3.18 -10.40
N GLY A 135 16.35 3.34 -9.87
CA GLY A 135 15.87 2.65 -8.67
C GLY A 135 16.40 3.24 -7.37
N VAL A 136 16.84 4.50 -7.38
CA VAL A 136 17.35 5.24 -6.21
C VAL A 136 16.55 6.50 -5.89
N GLY A 137 15.72 6.97 -6.83
CA GLY A 137 14.89 8.16 -6.68
C GLY A 137 13.44 7.87 -6.29
N VAL A 138 12.70 8.94 -6.04
CA VAL A 138 11.27 8.93 -5.71
C VAL A 138 10.44 8.84 -6.99
N ASP A 139 9.35 8.05 -6.95
CA ASP A 139 8.36 8.06 -8.02
C ASP A 139 7.54 9.36 -7.97
N LEU A 140 7.73 10.25 -8.95
CA LEU A 140 7.01 11.53 -9.05
C LEU A 140 5.50 11.37 -9.31
N LEU A 141 5.05 10.21 -9.82
CA LEU A 141 3.65 9.96 -10.11
C LEU A 141 2.91 9.54 -8.85
N ALA A 142 3.52 8.66 -8.04
CA ALA A 142 2.89 7.95 -6.93
C ALA A 142 2.06 8.84 -5.97
N GLY A 143 2.57 10.02 -5.64
CA GLY A 143 1.87 10.96 -4.77
C GLY A 143 0.48 11.36 -5.28
N VAL A 144 0.35 11.69 -6.57
CA VAL A 144 -0.95 12.08 -7.14
C VAL A 144 -1.83 10.86 -7.42
N GLU A 145 -1.24 9.72 -7.76
CA GLU A 145 -2.00 8.46 -7.89
C GLU A 145 -2.75 8.15 -6.59
N ALA A 146 -2.06 8.29 -5.44
CA ALA A 146 -2.64 8.13 -4.12
C ALA A 146 -3.75 9.15 -3.86
N VAL A 147 -3.57 10.43 -4.23
CA VAL A 147 -4.64 11.46 -4.11
C VAL A 147 -5.89 11.07 -4.88
N ILE A 148 -5.74 10.54 -6.10
CA ILE A 148 -6.85 10.15 -6.97
C ILE A 148 -7.60 8.94 -6.40
N SER A 149 -6.89 7.85 -6.07
CA SER A 149 -7.52 6.65 -5.53
C SER A 149 -8.16 6.90 -4.17
N HIS A 150 -7.46 7.62 -3.29
CA HIS A 150 -7.97 8.02 -1.97
C HIS A 150 -9.28 8.79 -2.11
N LEU A 151 -9.33 9.80 -2.99
CA LEU A 151 -10.54 10.60 -3.19
C LEU A 151 -11.73 9.72 -3.57
N VAL A 152 -11.55 8.76 -4.47
CA VAL A 152 -12.63 7.84 -4.88
C VAL A 152 -13.01 6.90 -3.73
N VAL A 153 -12.06 6.23 -3.11
CA VAL A 153 -12.32 5.27 -2.02
C VAL A 153 -13.03 5.96 -0.85
N LYS A 154 -12.59 7.16 -0.47
CA LYS A 154 -13.18 7.93 0.63
C LYS A 154 -14.64 8.28 0.38
N ASN A 155 -15.01 8.61 -0.87
CA ASN A 155 -16.38 9.02 -1.20
C ASN A 155 -17.31 7.84 -1.50
N PHE A 156 -16.81 6.77 -2.11
CA PHE A 156 -17.66 5.68 -2.61
C PHE A 156 -17.50 4.34 -1.87
N GLN A 157 -16.45 4.18 -1.06
CA GLN A 157 -16.24 3.02 -0.19
C GLN A 157 -16.20 1.66 -0.91
N PHE A 158 -15.73 1.66 -2.16
CA PHE A 158 -15.40 0.45 -2.90
C PHE A 158 -13.96 0.52 -3.44
N PRO A 159 -13.36 -0.61 -3.86
CA PRO A 159 -12.00 -0.63 -4.39
C PRO A 159 -11.78 0.32 -5.56
N CYS A 160 -10.75 1.16 -5.45
CA CYS A 160 -10.28 2.00 -6.53
C CYS A 160 -8.77 1.86 -6.68
N ALA A 161 -8.30 1.89 -7.91
CA ALA A 161 -6.88 2.05 -8.21
C ALA A 161 -6.68 2.94 -9.43
N HIS A 162 -5.46 3.37 -9.62
CA HIS A 162 -5.11 4.38 -10.59
C HIS A 162 -4.05 3.86 -11.58
N ALA A 163 -4.10 4.36 -12.81
CA ALA A 163 -3.00 4.24 -13.77
C ALA A 163 -2.76 5.61 -14.43
N PRO A 164 -1.51 6.10 -14.52
CA PRO A 164 -1.23 7.38 -15.15
C PRO A 164 -1.22 7.21 -16.67
N ALA A 165 -1.95 8.09 -17.37
CA ALA A 165 -1.77 8.28 -18.80
C ALA A 165 -0.63 9.29 -19.01
N VAL A 166 0.52 8.77 -19.37
CA VAL A 166 1.74 9.52 -19.76
C VAL A 166 2.20 9.07 -21.13
N LEU A 167 2.92 9.92 -21.85
CA LEU A 167 3.62 9.49 -23.05
C LEU A 167 4.71 8.47 -22.68
N PRO A 168 4.93 7.44 -23.51
CA PRO A 168 6.02 6.51 -23.27
C PRO A 168 7.34 7.30 -23.26
N PRO A 169 8.19 7.09 -22.25
CA PRO A 169 9.50 7.72 -22.22
C PRO A 169 10.36 7.20 -23.37
N GLN A 170 11.44 7.92 -23.69
CA GLN A 170 12.45 7.39 -24.60
C GLN A 170 13.08 6.11 -24.03
N LEU A 171 13.42 5.19 -24.93
CA LEU A 171 14.08 3.94 -24.60
C LEU A 171 15.37 4.23 -23.82
N ASN A 172 15.48 3.69 -22.61
CA ASN A 172 16.68 3.77 -21.80
C ASN A 172 17.37 2.40 -21.72
N ILE A 173 18.62 2.32 -22.19
CA ILE A 173 19.40 1.08 -22.20
C ILE A 173 19.92 0.74 -20.79
N SER A 174 20.17 1.75 -19.96
CA SER A 174 20.69 1.61 -18.61
C SER A 174 19.56 1.74 -17.59
N LEU A 175 18.56 0.86 -17.68
CA LEU A 175 17.41 0.89 -16.77
C LEU A 175 17.62 -0.06 -15.58
N CYS A 176 17.20 0.36 -14.39
CA CYS A 176 17.15 -0.53 -13.24
C CYS A 176 16.15 -1.68 -13.49
N PRO A 177 16.51 -2.94 -13.18
CA PRO A 177 15.58 -4.06 -13.31
C PRO A 177 14.24 -3.88 -12.57
N LYS A 178 14.22 -3.08 -11.48
CA LYS A 178 13.00 -2.76 -10.74
C LYS A 178 12.01 -1.92 -11.56
N SER A 179 12.51 -1.04 -12.41
CA SER A 179 11.70 -0.14 -13.26
C SER A 179 11.43 -0.72 -14.65
N ALA A 180 12.09 -1.82 -15.03
CA ALA A 180 11.96 -2.45 -16.35
C ALA A 180 10.53 -2.87 -16.74
N ALA A 181 9.67 -3.14 -15.76
CA ALA A 181 8.29 -3.46 -16.01
C ALA A 181 7.48 -2.30 -16.63
N GLU A 182 7.95 -1.06 -16.47
CA GLU A 182 7.29 0.14 -16.98
C GLU A 182 7.58 0.34 -18.48
N GLU A 183 8.76 -0.07 -18.97
CA GLU A 183 9.10 -0.05 -20.40
C GLU A 183 8.23 -0.99 -21.24
N ILE A 184 7.91 -2.16 -20.67
CA ILE A 184 7.18 -3.22 -21.36
C ILE A 184 5.68 -2.86 -21.44
N GLY A 185 5.20 -2.02 -20.52
CA GLY A 185 3.79 -1.65 -20.40
C GLY A 185 3.61 -0.25 -19.83
N PHE A 186 3.88 0.77 -20.64
CA PHE A 186 3.86 2.20 -20.29
C PHE A 186 2.46 2.77 -20.01
N THR A 187 1.39 1.97 -20.10
CA THR A 187 0.04 2.39 -19.66
C THR A 187 -0.22 2.08 -18.20
N PHE A 188 0.61 1.24 -17.56
CA PHE A 188 0.49 0.78 -16.16
C PHE A 188 -0.83 0.06 -15.80
N LEU A 189 -1.81 0.08 -16.70
CA LEU A 189 -3.18 -0.38 -16.52
C LEU A 189 -3.36 -1.90 -16.39
N PRO A 190 -2.54 -2.81 -16.98
CA PRO A 190 -2.80 -4.24 -16.89
C PRO A 190 -2.82 -4.78 -15.44
N CYS A 191 -1.85 -4.38 -14.62
CA CYS A 191 -1.77 -4.84 -13.22
C CYS A 191 -2.87 -4.22 -12.35
N VAL A 192 -3.29 -2.99 -12.66
CA VAL A 192 -4.42 -2.30 -12.00
C VAL A 192 -5.71 -3.06 -12.23
N LEU A 193 -6.01 -3.42 -13.48
CA LEU A 193 -7.23 -4.16 -13.82
C LEU A 193 -7.21 -5.58 -13.23
N ALA A 194 -6.05 -6.25 -13.27
CA ALA A 194 -5.90 -7.57 -12.67
C ALA A 194 -6.13 -7.53 -11.16
N GLY A 195 -5.50 -6.59 -10.44
CA GLY A 195 -5.68 -6.41 -8.99
C GLY A 195 -7.13 -6.06 -8.62
N LEU A 196 -7.73 -5.10 -9.31
CA LEU A 196 -9.12 -4.70 -9.07
C LEU A 196 -10.14 -5.81 -9.38
N SER A 197 -9.82 -6.77 -10.25
CA SER A 197 -10.74 -7.85 -10.59
C SER A 197 -11.09 -8.75 -9.39
N THR A 198 -10.21 -8.82 -8.38
CA THR A 198 -10.38 -9.63 -7.16
C THR A 198 -10.13 -8.83 -5.87
N ALA A 199 -9.98 -7.51 -5.94
CA ALA A 199 -9.81 -6.65 -4.77
C ALA A 199 -10.97 -6.85 -3.77
N PRO A 200 -10.69 -6.97 -2.46
CA PRO A 200 -11.74 -7.20 -1.47
C PRO A 200 -12.68 -5.99 -1.40
N GLN A 201 -13.96 -6.23 -1.15
CA GLN A 201 -14.91 -5.15 -0.89
C GLN A 201 -14.72 -4.61 0.53
N TYR A 202 -14.98 -3.32 0.74
CA TYR A 202 -14.80 -2.68 2.03
C TYR A 202 -16.10 -2.73 2.84
N LEU A 203 -16.03 -3.25 4.06
CA LEU A 203 -17.13 -3.28 5.01
C LEU A 203 -16.91 -2.21 6.07
N VAL A 204 -17.75 -1.18 6.11
CA VAL A 204 -17.61 -0.08 7.08
C VAL A 204 -18.28 -0.43 8.40
N LYS A 205 -17.59 -0.16 9.53
CA LYS A 205 -18.09 -0.39 10.89
C LYS A 205 -19.48 0.19 11.09
N GLY A 206 -20.41 -0.68 11.50
CA GLY A 206 -21.86 -0.40 11.52
C GLY A 206 -22.62 -1.35 10.60
N ASN A 207 -21.95 -1.91 9.59
CA ASN A 207 -22.43 -3.07 8.84
C ASN A 207 -22.08 -4.36 9.61
N ASN A 208 -22.94 -5.37 9.55
CA ASN A 208 -22.61 -6.68 10.12
C ASN A 208 -21.48 -7.29 9.29
N PHE A 209 -20.30 -7.47 9.90
CA PHE A 209 -19.21 -8.22 9.29
C PHE A 209 -19.66 -9.67 9.10
N SER A 210 -19.40 -10.22 7.92
CA SER A 210 -19.58 -11.64 7.65
C SER A 210 -18.49 -12.45 8.36
N GLU A 211 -18.68 -13.76 8.50
CA GLU A 211 -17.68 -14.66 9.11
C GLU A 211 -16.38 -14.74 8.30
N ASP A 212 -16.43 -14.50 6.98
CA ASP A 212 -15.27 -14.56 6.08
C ASP A 212 -14.56 -13.21 5.91
N CYS A 213 -14.98 -12.17 6.64
CA CYS A 213 -14.38 -10.85 6.58
C CYS A 213 -13.08 -10.82 7.39
N ILE A 214 -12.03 -10.27 6.80
CA ILE A 214 -10.78 -9.96 7.49
C ILE A 214 -10.92 -8.61 8.19
N VAL A 215 -10.60 -8.56 9.47
CA VAL A 215 -10.60 -7.35 10.30
C VAL A 215 -9.19 -7.06 10.83
N ALA A 216 -8.95 -5.84 11.32
CA ALA A 216 -7.63 -5.45 11.85
C ALA A 216 -7.09 -6.39 12.93
N GLY A 217 -7.98 -7.03 13.71
CA GLY A 217 -7.62 -7.99 14.75
C GLY A 217 -7.06 -9.32 14.22
N ASP A 218 -7.21 -9.61 12.92
CA ASP A 218 -6.68 -10.81 12.28
C ASP A 218 -5.25 -10.61 11.75
N VAL A 219 -4.69 -9.40 11.90
CA VAL A 219 -3.33 -9.09 11.48
C VAL A 219 -2.37 -9.49 12.60
N ASP A 220 -1.58 -10.54 12.36
CA ASP A 220 -0.55 -11.01 13.30
C ASP A 220 0.78 -10.25 13.16
N SER A 221 1.10 -9.72 11.98
CA SER A 221 2.40 -9.07 11.72
C SER A 221 2.30 -7.98 10.65
N VAL A 222 3.12 -6.94 10.80
CA VAL A 222 3.21 -5.80 9.87
C VAL A 222 4.68 -5.62 9.50
N ILE A 223 5.00 -5.58 8.19
CA ILE A 223 6.36 -5.30 7.70
C ILE A 223 6.39 -3.90 7.11
N VAL A 224 7.38 -3.10 7.50
CA VAL A 224 7.54 -1.72 7.05
C VAL A 224 9.01 -1.39 6.75
N PRO A 225 9.29 -0.44 5.84
CA PRO A 225 10.60 0.21 5.76
C PRO A 225 11.00 0.81 7.11
N ILE A 226 12.30 0.83 7.42
CA ILE A 226 12.81 1.26 8.74
C ILE A 226 12.44 2.70 9.09
N ASP A 227 12.29 3.57 8.10
CA ASP A 227 12.06 5.00 8.22
C ASP A 227 10.63 5.43 7.89
N ALA A 228 9.71 4.48 7.67
CA ALA A 228 8.32 4.72 7.26
C ALA A 228 7.28 4.28 8.32
N CYS A 229 7.66 4.27 9.60
CA CYS A 229 6.77 3.83 10.68
C CYS A 229 5.73 4.88 11.11
N GLY A 230 5.79 6.10 10.54
CA GLY A 230 4.86 7.19 10.83
C GLY A 230 3.53 7.14 10.08
N GLY A 231 3.37 6.21 9.13
CA GLY A 231 2.12 6.06 8.39
C GLY A 231 0.92 5.71 9.29
N ASP A 232 -0.26 6.25 8.95
CA ASP A 232 -1.49 6.12 9.75
C ASP A 232 -1.82 4.67 10.10
N GLY A 233 -1.72 3.75 9.13
CA GLY A 233 -1.92 2.32 9.39
C GLY A 233 -0.93 1.71 10.40
N VAL A 234 0.34 2.08 10.35
CA VAL A 234 1.36 1.58 11.29
C VAL A 234 1.11 2.12 12.69
N LEU A 235 0.81 3.41 12.80
CA LEU A 235 0.45 4.06 14.06
C LEU A 235 -0.82 3.45 14.65
N ALA A 236 -1.82 3.13 13.84
CA ALA A 236 -3.05 2.49 14.29
C ALA A 236 -2.77 1.10 14.90
N PHE A 237 -1.95 0.28 14.25
CA PHE A 237 -1.56 -1.03 14.76
C PHE A 237 -0.71 -0.93 16.04
N ALA A 238 0.28 -0.03 16.06
CA ALA A 238 1.15 0.18 17.22
C ALA A 238 0.37 0.63 18.48
N ASN A 239 -0.69 1.42 18.29
CA ASN A 239 -1.54 1.96 19.35
C ASN A 239 -2.77 1.09 19.68
N GLY A 240 -2.93 -0.06 19.02
CA GLY A 240 -4.04 -0.99 19.25
C GLY A 240 -4.13 -1.47 20.70
N LYS A 241 -5.35 -1.44 21.29
CA LYS A 241 -5.56 -1.83 22.71
C LYS A 241 -5.83 -3.32 22.93
N ARG A 242 -6.38 -4.00 21.92
CA ARG A 242 -6.88 -5.40 22.05
C ARG A 242 -5.90 -6.42 21.49
N HIS A 243 -5.33 -6.13 20.34
CA HIS A 243 -4.35 -6.96 19.66
C HIS A 243 -3.33 -6.01 19.03
N LYS A 244 -2.05 -6.32 19.18
CA LYS A 244 -0.94 -5.59 18.57
C LYS A 244 -0.17 -6.57 17.71
N PRO A 245 -0.15 -6.40 16.37
CA PRO A 245 0.67 -7.24 15.52
C PRO A 245 2.16 -7.04 15.85
N LEU A 246 2.97 -8.04 15.53
CA LEU A 246 4.42 -7.89 15.50
C LEU A 246 4.82 -6.93 14.38
N ILE A 247 5.32 -5.75 14.73
CA ILE A 247 5.87 -4.79 13.76
C ILE A 247 7.32 -5.19 13.45
N ILE A 248 7.63 -5.32 12.18
CA ILE A 248 8.94 -5.70 11.66
C ILE A 248 9.45 -4.57 10.77
N ALA A 249 10.54 -3.93 11.18
CA ALA A 249 11.12 -2.80 10.47
C ALA A 249 12.39 -3.23 9.73
N VAL A 250 12.42 -3.03 8.41
CA VAL A 250 13.46 -3.56 7.51
C VAL A 250 14.50 -2.48 7.20
N GLU A 251 15.73 -2.66 7.68
CA GLU A 251 16.81 -1.66 7.60
C GLU A 251 17.31 -1.41 6.17
N GLU A 252 17.39 -2.45 5.32
CA GLU A 252 17.82 -2.28 3.92
C GLU A 252 16.81 -1.49 3.06
N ASN A 253 15.55 -1.39 3.49
CA ASN A 253 14.53 -0.66 2.76
C ASN A 253 14.39 0.74 3.34
N GLN A 254 15.03 1.70 2.69
CA GLN A 254 15.04 3.10 3.06
C GLN A 254 14.13 3.91 2.15
N THR A 255 13.59 4.98 2.68
CA THR A 255 12.74 5.94 1.97
C THR A 255 13.25 7.36 2.22
N VAL A 256 12.56 8.37 1.66
CA VAL A 256 12.83 9.78 1.96
C VAL A 256 12.26 10.23 3.31
N LEU A 257 11.53 9.34 4.00
CA LEU A 257 10.97 9.58 5.33
C LEU A 257 12.05 9.43 6.40
N ASN A 258 11.71 9.75 7.65
CA ASN A 258 12.66 9.69 8.77
C ASN A 258 11.99 9.26 10.09
N GLU A 259 10.91 8.49 9.97
CA GLU A 259 10.02 8.12 11.06
C GLU A 259 10.31 6.68 11.46
N THR A 260 11.30 6.50 12.34
CA THR A 260 11.74 5.19 12.82
C THR A 260 10.90 4.68 14.00
N PRO A 261 10.94 3.36 14.30
CA PRO A 261 10.31 2.84 15.51
C PRO A 261 10.79 3.54 16.78
N ASP A 262 12.10 3.81 16.90
CA ASP A 262 12.70 4.43 18.09
C ASP A 262 12.22 5.88 18.28
N SER A 263 12.18 6.66 17.20
CA SER A 263 11.73 8.06 17.24
C SER A 263 10.25 8.20 17.62
N LEU A 264 9.45 7.17 17.33
CA LEU A 264 8.01 7.14 17.59
C LEU A 264 7.64 6.36 18.87
N GLY A 265 8.60 5.69 19.53
CA GLY A 265 8.33 4.83 20.67
C GLY A 265 7.52 3.58 20.33
N ILE A 266 7.64 3.08 19.10
CA ILE A 266 6.95 1.89 18.61
C ILE A 266 7.82 0.66 18.92
N GLU A 267 7.23 -0.35 19.55
CA GLU A 267 7.86 -1.66 19.73
C GLU A 267 7.90 -2.40 18.39
N ALA A 268 9.10 -2.65 17.88
CA ALA A 268 9.31 -3.34 16.60
C ALA A 268 10.55 -4.23 16.64
N VAL A 269 10.52 -5.32 15.85
CA VAL A 269 11.70 -6.13 15.55
C VAL A 269 12.40 -5.54 14.32
N LYS A 270 13.59 -4.98 14.53
CA LYS A 270 14.44 -4.52 13.43
C LYS A 270 15.17 -5.70 12.81
N VAL A 271 15.15 -5.76 11.48
CA VAL A 271 15.81 -6.78 10.68
C VAL A 271 16.61 -6.11 9.59
N SER A 272 17.76 -6.68 9.23
CA SER A 272 18.64 -6.08 8.24
C SER A 272 18.07 -6.17 6.82
N ASN A 273 17.29 -7.21 6.51
CA ASN A 273 16.75 -7.44 5.17
C ASN A 273 15.43 -8.25 5.15
N TYR A 274 14.80 -8.35 3.97
CA TYR A 274 13.56 -9.10 3.82
C TYR A 274 13.70 -10.61 4.05
N TRP A 275 14.88 -11.20 3.87
CA TRP A 275 15.09 -12.63 4.18
C TRP A 275 14.99 -12.87 5.69
N GLU A 276 15.58 -11.97 6.47
CA GLU A 276 15.46 -11.99 7.92
C GLU A 276 14.03 -11.69 8.36
N ALA A 277 13.32 -10.75 7.71
CA ALA A 277 11.90 -10.49 7.95
C ALA A 277 11.05 -11.77 7.79
N ILE A 278 11.27 -12.54 6.72
CA ILE A 278 10.60 -13.83 6.49
C ILE A 278 10.91 -14.82 7.62
N GLY A 279 12.16 -14.88 8.08
CA GLY A 279 12.55 -15.72 9.21
C GLY A 279 11.84 -15.33 10.51
N VAL A 280 11.68 -14.02 10.77
CA VAL A 280 10.93 -13.50 11.91
C VAL A 280 9.45 -13.89 11.81
N ILE A 281 8.83 -13.74 10.63
CA ILE A 281 7.44 -14.17 10.39
C ILE A 281 7.27 -15.67 10.62
N ALA A 282 8.20 -16.48 10.11
CA ALA A 282 8.16 -17.94 10.29
C ALA A 282 8.24 -18.33 11.78
N ALA A 283 9.11 -17.69 12.55
CA ALA A 283 9.22 -17.91 14.00
C ALA A 283 7.95 -17.46 14.73
N HIS A 284 7.46 -16.26 14.42
CA HIS A 284 6.26 -15.69 15.03
C HIS A 284 5.03 -16.58 14.78
N LYS A 285 4.82 -17.03 13.54
CA LYS A 285 3.77 -17.98 13.17
C LYS A 285 3.87 -19.32 13.90
N ALA A 286 5.08 -19.76 14.27
CA ALA A 286 5.31 -20.96 15.04
C ALA A 286 5.15 -20.77 16.57
N GLY A 287 4.84 -19.56 17.03
CA GLY A 287 4.80 -19.23 18.48
C GLY A 287 6.19 -19.18 19.12
N ILE A 288 7.24 -18.99 18.33
CA ILE A 288 8.64 -18.93 18.79
C ILE A 288 9.06 -17.46 18.88
N ASP A 289 9.65 -17.06 20.00
CA ASP A 289 10.30 -15.75 20.12
C ASP A 289 11.48 -15.67 19.12
N PRO A 290 11.45 -14.78 18.12
CA PRO A 290 12.51 -14.66 17.12
C PRO A 290 13.90 -14.37 17.75
N ASN A 291 13.95 -13.72 18.92
CA ASN A 291 15.21 -13.47 19.62
C ASN A 291 15.87 -14.76 20.10
N SER A 292 15.11 -15.83 20.33
CA SER A 292 15.65 -17.13 20.75
C SER A 292 16.51 -17.82 19.68
N LEU A 293 16.28 -17.48 18.42
CA LEU A 293 17.00 -18.03 17.28
C LEU A 293 18.33 -17.28 17.02
N ARG A 294 18.60 -16.20 17.76
CA ARG A 294 19.84 -15.44 17.66
C ARG A 294 20.89 -16.04 18.59
N ARG A 295 22.08 -16.30 18.02
CA ARG A 295 23.22 -16.97 18.68
C ARG A 295 23.49 -16.51 20.13
N ASN A 296 23.39 -15.21 20.41
CA ASN A 296 23.79 -14.61 21.69
C ASN A 296 22.70 -13.70 22.32
N ARG A 297 21.40 -13.94 22.07
CA ARG A 297 20.32 -13.10 22.62
C ARG A 297 19.51 -13.72 23.76
N ILE A 298 19.72 -15.00 24.04
CA ILE A 298 19.12 -15.64 25.21
C ILE A 298 20.10 -15.62 26.37
N LYS A 299 19.69 -14.99 27.48
CA LYS A 299 20.41 -15.00 28.76
C LYS A 299 19.79 -16.03 29.69
N ASN A 300 20.59 -16.52 30.64
CA ASN A 300 20.06 -17.34 31.73
C ASN A 300 18.98 -16.55 32.48
N ILE A 301 17.89 -17.23 32.85
CA ILE A 301 16.82 -16.65 33.67
C ILE A 301 17.44 -16.26 35.02
N ALA A 302 17.27 -15.00 35.41
CA ALA A 302 17.72 -14.50 36.70
C ALA A 302 16.55 -14.40 37.69
N PRO A 303 16.73 -14.76 38.98
CA PRO A 303 15.70 -14.55 39.99
C PRO A 303 15.45 -13.05 40.18
N ILE A 304 14.18 -12.64 40.16
CA ILE A 304 13.81 -11.28 40.57
C ILE A 304 14.00 -11.20 42.09
N SER A 305 14.89 -10.31 42.54
CA SER A 305 15.00 -9.99 43.96
C SER A 305 13.71 -9.33 44.44
N PHE A 306 12.90 -10.06 45.20
CA PHE A 306 11.74 -9.51 45.87
C PHE A 306 12.21 -8.49 46.91
N VAL A 307 11.95 -7.21 46.67
CA VAL A 307 12.10 -6.17 47.68
C VAL A 307 10.73 -5.97 48.32
N PRO A 308 10.51 -6.42 49.57
CA PRO A 308 9.26 -6.14 50.27
C PRO A 308 9.12 -4.62 50.42
N SER A 309 7.92 -4.09 50.17
CA SER A 309 7.57 -2.67 50.34
C SER A 309 7.62 -2.18 51.81
N ASN A 310 8.00 -3.04 52.74
CA ASN A 310 8.26 -2.68 54.14
C ASN A 310 9.78 -2.64 54.31
N GLY A 311 10.33 -1.43 54.41
CA GLY A 311 11.78 -1.12 54.35
C GLY A 311 12.66 -1.71 55.46
N TYR A 312 12.73 -3.03 55.55
CA TYR A 312 13.78 -3.74 56.28
C TYR A 312 14.66 -4.47 55.27
N ALA A 313 15.89 -3.98 55.14
CA ALA A 313 16.95 -4.61 54.38
C ALA A 313 17.18 -6.03 54.90
N THR A 314 16.89 -7.04 54.09
CA THR A 314 17.33 -8.41 54.35
C THR A 314 18.83 -8.48 54.05
N SER A 315 19.62 -8.59 55.11
CA SER A 315 21.08 -8.77 55.06
C SER A 315 21.40 -10.02 54.21
N SER A 316 22.14 -9.83 53.12
CA SER A 316 22.67 -10.93 52.32
C SER A 316 23.73 -11.67 53.12
N ALA A 317 23.41 -12.90 53.53
CA ALA A 317 24.43 -13.84 53.97
C ALA A 317 25.21 -14.30 52.75
N LYS A 318 26.50 -13.95 52.71
CA LYS A 318 27.49 -14.56 51.81
C LYS A 318 27.50 -16.07 52.05
N SER A 319 27.16 -16.86 51.03
CA SER A 319 27.60 -18.25 50.97
C SER A 319 28.85 -18.30 50.09
N LEU A 320 29.99 -18.58 50.73
CA LEU A 320 31.13 -19.21 50.08
C LEU A 320 30.70 -20.62 49.64
N VAL A 321 30.87 -20.95 48.36
CA VAL A 321 31.76 -21.98 47.78
C VAL A 321 31.81 -21.73 46.28
#